data_AF-A0A953U3Y6-F1
#
_entry.id   AF-A0A953U3Y6-F1
#
_cell.length_a   1.000
_cell.length_b   1.000
_cell.length_c   1.000
_cell.angle_alpha   90.00
_cell.angle_beta   90.00
_cell.angle_gamma   90.00
#
_symmetry.space_group_name_H-M   'P 1'
#
loop_
_entity.id
_entity.type
_entity.pdbx_description
1 polymer ?
#
loop_
_entity_poly.entity_id
_entity_poly.type
_entity_poly.pdbx_seq_one_letter_code
_entity_poly.pdbx_strand_id
1 'polypeptide(L)'
;MNQFTRWIWMSAGLAVFGAALTLMTEGRAVAQAVRAALVRNQDEPGRNPYTEQQVCNALNCNLTFAPVPAGQRLVLTSVNFALLGVSGSPLVVLNGPGTQVRLIPGTMSGPFQVGNVPVVAYFDAGQQPALECATVPCGNSGFEAVLSGYFITLP
;
A
#
# COMPACT_ATOMS: atom_id res chain seq x y z
N MET A 1 42.06 16.14 65.67
CA MET A 1 40.98 16.20 64.66
C MET A 1 40.30 14.84 64.62
N ASN A 2 39.03 14.79 65.00
CA ASN A 2 38.33 13.57 65.42
C ASN A 2 37.90 12.72 64.22
N GLN A 3 38.11 11.41 64.33
CA GLN A 3 37.81 10.41 63.30
C GLN A 3 36.33 10.45 62.87
N PHE A 4 35.43 10.85 63.77
CA PHE A 4 34.01 11.04 63.52
C PHE A 4 33.70 12.03 62.39
N THR A 5 34.47 13.11 62.29
CA THR A 5 34.26 14.12 61.26
C THR A 5 34.57 13.56 59.87
N ARG A 6 35.58 12.67 59.75
CA ARG A 6 35.95 12.01 58.48
C ARG A 6 34.86 11.07 57.96
N TRP A 7 34.18 10.33 58.83
CA TRP A 7 33.09 9.44 58.43
C TRP A 7 31.88 10.21 57.88
N ILE A 8 31.55 11.37 58.47
CA ILE A 8 30.46 12.24 58.01
C ILE A 8 30.74 12.81 56.61
N TRP A 9 31.99 13.19 56.34
CA TRP A 9 32.39 13.67 55.01
C TRP A 9 32.37 12.56 53.95
N MET A 10 32.68 11.31 54.31
CA MET A 10 32.58 10.18 53.36
C MET A 10 31.13 9.81 53.02
N SER A 11 30.21 9.83 54.00
CA SER A 11 28.79 9.54 53.73
C SER A 11 28.12 10.62 52.89
N ALA A 12 28.50 11.89 53.09
CA ALA A 12 28.01 13.01 52.27
C ALA A 12 28.46 12.89 50.80
N GLY A 13 29.71 12.46 50.57
CA GLY A 13 30.23 12.22 49.22
C GLY A 13 29.46 11.12 48.48
N LEU A 14 29.11 10.03 49.17
CA LEU A 14 28.38 8.91 48.56
C LEU A 14 26.94 9.28 48.20
N ALA A 15 26.25 10.07 49.03
CA ALA A 15 24.88 10.51 48.79
C ALA A 15 24.78 11.46 47.57
N VAL A 16 25.74 12.37 47.41
CA VAL A 16 25.80 13.28 46.26
C VAL A 16 26.10 12.51 44.97
N PHE A 17 26.97 11.50 45.03
CA PHE A 17 27.29 10.67 43.87
C PHE A 17 26.10 9.80 43.44
N GLY A 18 25.34 9.24 44.39
CA GLY A 18 24.12 8.47 44.11
C GLY A 18 23.03 9.32 43.45
N ALA A 19 22.80 10.55 43.93
CA ALA A 19 21.81 11.46 43.36
C ALA A 19 22.18 11.94 41.95
N ALA A 20 23.47 12.16 41.68
CA ALA A 20 23.94 12.54 40.35
C ALA A 20 23.75 11.41 39.31
N LEU A 21 23.91 10.15 39.72
CA LEU A 21 23.72 9.00 38.84
C LEU A 21 22.25 8.77 38.46
N THR A 22 21.32 8.95 39.38
CA THR A 22 19.88 8.74 39.10
C THR A 22 19.29 9.84 38.22
N LEU A 23 19.71 11.10 38.41
CA LEU A 23 19.25 12.23 37.60
C LEU A 23 19.73 12.18 36.14
N MET A 24 20.87 11.54 35.86
CA MET A 24 21.43 11.46 34.50
C MET A 24 20.87 10.30 33.66
N THR A 25 20.26 9.29 34.30
CA THR A 25 19.73 8.11 33.59
C THR A 25 18.30 8.28 33.09
N GLU A 26 17.46 9.03 33.81
CA GLU A 26 16.03 9.12 33.48
C GLU A 26 15.76 9.96 32.22
N GLY A 27 16.51 11.04 31.99
CA GLY A 27 16.30 11.90 30.82
C GLY A 27 16.63 11.24 29.47
N ARG A 28 17.56 10.28 29.45
CA ARG A 28 17.99 9.61 28.20
C ARG A 28 17.04 8.49 27.78
N ALA A 29 16.48 7.76 28.74
CA ALA A 29 15.53 6.68 28.46
C ALA A 29 14.21 7.22 27.87
N VAL A 30 13.71 8.35 28.41
CA VAL A 30 12.46 8.96 27.93
C VAL A 30 12.64 9.60 26.55
N ALA A 31 13.76 10.28 26.29
CA ALA A 31 14.04 10.88 24.98
C ALA A 31 14.19 9.83 23.84
N GLN A 32 14.72 8.64 24.15
CA GLN A 32 14.79 7.54 23.19
C GLN A 32 13.43 6.86 22.99
N ALA A 33 12.61 6.73 24.04
CA ALA A 33 11.25 6.20 23.94
C ALA A 33 10.34 7.08 23.04
N VAL A 34 10.46 8.41 23.14
CA VAL A 34 9.69 9.36 22.32
C VAL A 34 10.08 9.30 20.83
N ARG A 35 11.37 9.11 20.52
CA ARG A 35 11.83 8.95 19.13
C ARG A 35 11.42 7.62 18.50
N ALA A 36 11.35 6.55 19.29
CA ALA A 36 10.90 5.23 18.82
C ALA A 36 9.37 5.17 18.61
N ALA A 37 8.59 5.94 19.38
CA ALA A 37 7.13 6.00 19.26
C ALA A 37 6.62 6.82 18.04
N LEU A 38 7.51 7.52 17.32
CA LEU A 38 7.15 8.34 16.16
C LEU A 38 7.54 7.69 14.81
N VAL A 39 7.69 6.37 14.76
CA VAL A 39 7.71 5.65 13.48
C VAL A 39 6.31 5.10 13.26
N ARG A 40 5.48 5.87 12.57
CA ARG A 40 4.14 5.42 12.16
C ARG A 40 4.29 4.65 10.85
N ASN A 41 3.87 3.39 10.85
CA ASN A 41 3.82 2.59 9.63
C ASN A 41 2.59 3.00 8.81
N GLN A 42 2.68 4.15 8.13
CA GLN A 42 1.54 4.71 7.39
C GLN A 42 1.24 3.94 6.10
N ASP A 43 2.26 3.32 5.52
CA ASP A 43 2.22 2.69 4.19
C ASP A 43 2.13 1.16 4.24
N GLU A 44 1.75 0.58 5.39
CA GLU A 44 1.50 -0.86 5.44
C GLU A 44 0.31 -1.21 4.54
N PRO A 45 0.45 -2.21 3.64
CA PRO A 45 -0.62 -2.61 2.73
C PRO A 45 -1.94 -2.97 3.43
N GLY A 46 -1.88 -3.46 4.67
CA GLY A 46 -3.05 -3.83 5.47
C GLY A 46 -3.79 -2.63 6.09
N ARG A 47 -3.23 -1.43 6.07
CA ARG A 47 -3.81 -0.27 6.77
C ARG A 47 -4.90 0.44 5.97
N ASN A 48 -4.76 0.48 4.64
CA ASN A 48 -5.75 1.08 3.75
C ASN A 48 -5.93 0.22 2.48
N PRO A 49 -6.58 -0.96 2.63
CA PRO A 49 -6.77 -1.88 1.51
C PRO A 49 -7.72 -1.26 0.47
N TYR A 50 -7.43 -1.54 -0.80
CA TYR A 50 -8.29 -1.17 -1.91
C TYR A 50 -8.72 -2.42 -2.68
N THR A 51 -10.03 -2.53 -2.91
CA THR A 51 -10.60 -3.50 -3.82
C THR A 51 -11.79 -2.88 -4.52
N GLU A 52 -11.85 -3.02 -5.84
CA GLU A 52 -12.98 -2.52 -6.62
C GLU A 52 -13.29 -3.50 -7.75
N GLN A 53 -14.57 -3.79 -7.93
CA GLN A 53 -15.09 -4.68 -8.97
C GLN A 53 -15.92 -3.87 -9.94
N GLN A 54 -15.68 -4.07 -11.23
CA GLN A 54 -16.45 -3.47 -12.31
C GLN A 54 -16.90 -4.56 -13.27
N VAL A 55 -18.15 -4.46 -13.73
CA VAL A 55 -18.79 -5.40 -14.64
C VAL A 55 -19.47 -4.61 -15.75
N CYS A 56 -19.29 -5.06 -16.98
CA CYS A 56 -19.95 -4.48 -18.14
C CYS A 56 -20.45 -5.61 -19.05
N ASN A 57 -21.75 -5.59 -19.36
CA ASN A 57 -22.45 -6.63 -20.13
C ASN A 57 -22.92 -6.07 -21.49
N ALA A 58 -22.00 -5.52 -22.26
CA ALA A 58 -22.26 -4.92 -23.57
C ALA A 58 -21.10 -5.16 -24.54
N LEU A 59 -21.35 -4.96 -25.83
CA LEU A 59 -20.30 -5.01 -26.86
C LEU A 59 -19.30 -3.86 -26.67
N ASN A 60 -18.00 -4.15 -26.84
CA ASN A 60 -16.91 -3.18 -26.70
C ASN A 60 -16.86 -2.48 -25.33
N CYS A 61 -17.06 -3.24 -24.25
CA CYS A 61 -16.92 -2.72 -22.89
C CYS A 61 -15.48 -2.32 -22.55
N ASN A 62 -15.31 -1.11 -22.03
CA ASN A 62 -14.14 -0.69 -21.26
C ASN A 62 -14.55 -0.48 -19.81
N LEU A 63 -13.73 -0.93 -18.87
CA LEU A 63 -13.99 -0.79 -17.44
C LEU A 63 -13.20 0.38 -16.89
N THR A 64 -13.89 1.36 -16.32
CA THR A 64 -13.27 2.50 -15.63
C THR A 64 -13.56 2.41 -14.15
N PHE A 65 -12.54 2.58 -13.32
CA PHE A 65 -12.62 2.50 -11.87
C PHE A 65 -12.72 3.90 -11.24
N ALA A 66 -13.08 3.95 -9.96
CA ALA A 66 -13.19 5.22 -9.25
C ALA A 66 -11.85 6.00 -9.25
N PRO A 67 -11.91 7.35 -9.31
CA PRO A 67 -10.71 8.17 -9.22
C PRO A 67 -10.05 8.02 -7.85
N VAL A 68 -8.72 8.02 -7.84
CA VAL A 68 -7.95 7.99 -6.59
C VAL A 68 -8.26 9.26 -5.77
N PRO A 69 -8.61 9.14 -4.48
CA PRO A 69 -8.92 10.28 -3.62
C PRO A 69 -7.77 11.29 -3.51
N ALA A 70 -8.10 12.54 -3.20
CA ALA A 70 -7.11 13.58 -2.94
C ALA A 70 -6.19 13.22 -1.76
N GLY A 71 -4.90 13.55 -1.87
CA GLY A 71 -3.90 13.27 -0.84
C GLY A 71 -3.50 11.79 -0.73
N GLN A 72 -3.92 10.95 -1.69
CA GLN A 72 -3.59 9.53 -1.73
C GLN A 72 -2.97 9.14 -3.07
N ARG A 73 -2.18 8.06 -3.04
CA ARG A 73 -1.75 7.32 -4.23
C ARG A 73 -2.22 5.88 -4.09
N LEU A 74 -2.81 5.34 -5.15
CA LEU A 74 -3.17 3.94 -5.23
C LEU A 74 -1.98 3.13 -5.75
N VAL A 75 -1.61 2.09 -5.01
CA VAL A 75 -0.66 1.06 -5.42
C VAL A 75 -1.46 -0.19 -5.76
N LEU A 76 -1.58 -0.49 -7.05
CA LEU A 76 -2.19 -1.73 -7.51
C LEU A 76 -1.19 -2.88 -7.45
N THR A 77 -1.66 -4.02 -6.97
CA THR A 77 -0.86 -5.24 -6.76
C THR A 77 -1.37 -6.43 -7.58
N SER A 78 -2.67 -6.45 -7.88
CA SER A 78 -3.29 -7.54 -8.62
C SER A 78 -4.43 -7.02 -9.48
N VAL A 79 -4.53 -7.59 -10.68
CA VAL A 79 -5.67 -7.43 -11.57
C VAL A 79 -6.23 -8.81 -11.85
N ASN A 80 -7.49 -9.01 -11.49
CA ASN A 80 -8.26 -10.19 -11.86
C ASN A 80 -9.28 -9.78 -12.92
N PHE A 81 -9.47 -10.58 -13.95
CA PHE A 81 -10.49 -10.28 -14.94
C PHE A 81 -11.02 -11.53 -15.64
N ALA A 82 -12.22 -11.39 -16.19
CA ALA A 82 -12.87 -12.36 -17.05
C ALA A 82 -13.48 -11.64 -18.26
N LEU A 83 -13.29 -12.22 -19.44
CA LEU A 83 -13.91 -11.80 -20.67
C LEU A 83 -14.85 -12.92 -21.14
N LEU A 84 -16.09 -12.55 -21.48
CA LEU A 84 -17.13 -13.45 -21.93
C LEU A 84 -17.45 -13.20 -23.41
N GLY A 85 -17.59 -14.28 -24.18
CA GLY A 85 -17.95 -14.20 -25.59
C GLY A 85 -16.76 -13.86 -26.50
N VAL A 86 -15.54 -14.24 -26.09
CA VAL A 86 -14.31 -13.87 -26.79
C VAL A 86 -13.61 -15.10 -27.35
N SER A 87 -13.37 -15.11 -28.66
CA SER A 87 -12.72 -16.21 -29.39
C SER A 87 -11.36 -15.79 -29.95
N GLY A 88 -10.27 -16.19 -29.32
CA GLY A 88 -8.91 -15.89 -29.81
C GLY A 88 -7.97 -15.53 -28.67
N SER A 89 -6.98 -14.70 -28.97
CA SER A 89 -5.95 -14.23 -28.02
C SER A 89 -6.09 -12.73 -27.77
N PRO A 90 -7.11 -12.28 -27.00
CA PRO A 90 -7.27 -10.86 -26.71
C PRO A 90 -6.11 -10.37 -25.84
N LEU A 91 -5.73 -9.10 -26.03
CA LEU A 91 -4.83 -8.37 -25.14
C LEU A 91 -5.66 -7.44 -24.26
N VAL A 92 -5.57 -7.60 -22.95
CA VAL A 92 -6.14 -6.65 -21.99
C VAL A 92 -5.04 -5.69 -21.55
N VAL A 93 -5.38 -4.43 -21.38
CA VAL A 93 -4.45 -3.38 -21.00
C VAL A 93 -5.01 -2.61 -19.82
N LEU A 94 -4.22 -2.50 -18.76
CA LEU A 94 -4.46 -1.55 -17.69
C LEU A 94 -3.83 -0.21 -18.09
N ASN A 95 -4.70 0.77 -18.29
CA ASN A 95 -4.35 2.13 -18.64
C ASN A 95 -4.52 3.06 -17.43
N GLY A 96 -3.63 4.04 -17.37
CA GLY A 96 -3.67 5.19 -16.49
C GLY A 96 -2.84 6.33 -17.09
N PRO A 97 -2.93 7.55 -16.56
CA PRO A 97 -2.11 8.66 -17.02
C PRO A 97 -0.61 8.34 -16.83
N GLY A 98 0.08 7.99 -17.91
CA GLY A 98 1.49 7.59 -17.90
C GLY A 98 1.78 6.12 -17.55
N THR A 99 0.74 5.31 -17.31
CA THR A 99 0.89 3.89 -16.93
C THR A 99 0.17 3.01 -17.96
N GLN A 100 0.90 2.07 -18.58
CA GLN A 100 0.32 1.05 -19.44
C GLN A 100 0.89 -0.33 -19.09
N VAL A 101 0.04 -1.23 -18.59
CA VAL A 101 0.43 -2.60 -18.25
C VAL A 101 -0.36 -3.57 -19.14
N ARG A 102 0.38 -4.42 -19.86
CA ARG A 102 -0.20 -5.46 -20.72
C ARG A 102 -0.51 -6.69 -19.89
N LEU A 103 -1.76 -7.12 -19.94
CA LEU A 103 -2.30 -8.26 -19.22
C LEU A 103 -2.61 -9.36 -20.24
N ILE A 104 -1.98 -10.52 -20.07
CA ILE A 104 -2.15 -11.66 -20.96
C ILE A 104 -3.22 -12.56 -20.35
N PRO A 105 -4.38 -12.72 -21.00
CA PRO A 105 -5.42 -13.64 -20.55
C PRO A 105 -4.99 -15.09 -20.77
N GLY A 106 -5.37 -15.95 -19.84
CA GLY A 106 -5.45 -17.40 -20.06
C GLY A 106 -6.81 -17.78 -20.64
N THR A 107 -6.81 -18.81 -21.48
CA THR A 107 -8.04 -19.40 -22.03
C THR A 107 -8.66 -20.36 -21.01
N MET A 108 -9.95 -20.17 -20.73
CA MET A 108 -10.79 -21.20 -20.09
C MET A 108 -11.58 -21.91 -21.20
N SER A 109 -12.15 -23.08 -20.90
CA SER A 109 -13.01 -23.82 -21.84
C SER A 109 -14.05 -22.90 -22.50
N GLY A 110 -14.18 -22.95 -23.83
CA GLY A 110 -15.18 -22.17 -24.57
C GLY A 110 -14.76 -20.72 -24.87
N PRO A 111 -15.71 -19.77 -25.04
CA PRO A 111 -15.43 -18.36 -25.36
C PRO A 111 -15.12 -17.52 -24.10
N PHE A 112 -14.51 -18.15 -23.09
CA PHE A 112 -14.23 -17.54 -21.80
C PHE A 112 -12.72 -17.35 -21.65
N GLN A 113 -12.30 -16.12 -21.37
CA GLN A 113 -10.91 -15.78 -21.09
C GLN A 113 -10.83 -15.26 -19.67
N VAL A 114 -9.81 -15.67 -18.91
CA VAL A 114 -9.61 -15.18 -17.54
C VAL A 114 -8.15 -14.83 -17.34
N GLY A 115 -7.88 -13.83 -16.51
CA GLY A 115 -6.54 -13.48 -16.13
C GLY A 115 -6.47 -13.18 -14.64
N ASN A 116 -5.46 -13.72 -13.99
CA ASN A 116 -4.99 -13.28 -12.69
C ASN A 116 -3.55 -12.83 -12.92
N VAL A 117 -3.33 -11.51 -12.85
CA VAL A 117 -2.02 -10.94 -13.19
C VAL A 117 -1.54 -10.10 -12.01
N PRO A 118 -0.41 -10.47 -11.39
CA PRO A 118 0.25 -9.59 -10.44
C PRO A 118 0.80 -8.39 -11.20
N VAL A 119 0.51 -7.19 -10.71
CA VAL A 119 0.95 -5.93 -11.33
C VAL A 119 1.54 -5.02 -10.27
N VAL A 120 2.40 -4.10 -10.68
CA VAL A 120 2.79 -2.97 -9.83
C VAL A 120 2.54 -1.72 -10.65
N ALA A 121 1.43 -1.05 -10.35
CA ALA A 121 1.03 0.18 -11.02
C ALA A 121 0.65 1.24 -10.00
N TYR A 122 1.01 2.48 -10.30
CA TYR A 122 0.79 3.63 -9.42
C TYR A 122 -0.19 4.59 -10.07
N PHE A 123 -1.17 5.03 -9.29
CA PHE A 123 -2.13 6.03 -9.71
C PHE A 123 -2.17 7.15 -8.67
N ASP A 124 -1.89 8.36 -9.10
CA ASP A 124 -1.91 9.55 -8.25
C ASP A 124 -3.34 10.08 -8.04
N ALA A 125 -3.51 10.98 -7.08
CA ALA A 125 -4.77 11.65 -6.80
C ALA A 125 -5.46 12.19 -8.08
N GLY A 126 -6.74 11.87 -8.24
CA GLY A 126 -7.56 12.24 -9.39
C GLY A 126 -7.40 11.35 -10.62
N GLN A 127 -6.39 10.47 -10.67
CA GLN A 127 -6.24 9.53 -11.77
C GLN A 127 -7.24 8.39 -11.65
N GLN A 128 -7.70 7.88 -12.79
CA GLN A 128 -8.62 6.75 -12.88
C GLN A 128 -7.94 5.57 -13.57
N PRO A 129 -7.86 4.41 -12.91
CA PRO A 129 -7.51 3.16 -13.57
C PRO A 129 -8.59 2.81 -14.60
N ALA A 130 -8.17 2.36 -15.77
CA ALA A 130 -9.06 1.83 -16.80
C ALA A 130 -8.52 0.50 -17.33
N LEU A 131 -9.40 -0.47 -17.52
CA LEU A 131 -9.09 -1.71 -18.22
C LEU A 131 -9.78 -1.71 -19.57
N GLU A 132 -8.98 -1.95 -20.59
CA GLU A 132 -9.42 -1.94 -21.97
C GLU A 132 -8.97 -3.23 -22.66
N CYS A 133 -9.83 -3.75 -23.52
CA CYS A 133 -9.45 -4.84 -24.41
C CYS A 133 -8.90 -4.21 -25.70
N ALA A 134 -7.59 -4.33 -25.94
CA ALA A 134 -6.86 -3.55 -26.93
C ALA A 134 -6.77 -4.20 -28.32
N THR A 135 -7.14 -5.47 -28.49
CA THR A 135 -6.99 -6.19 -29.78
C THR A 135 -8.19 -7.07 -30.10
N VAL A 136 -8.63 -7.02 -31.37
CA VAL A 136 -9.74 -7.84 -31.88
C VAL A 136 -9.37 -9.33 -31.81
N PRO A 137 -10.29 -10.19 -31.36
CA PRO A 137 -11.69 -9.88 -31.04
C PRO A 137 -11.84 -9.40 -29.60
N CYS A 138 -12.23 -8.13 -29.45
CA CYS A 138 -12.88 -7.62 -28.26
C CYS A 138 -14.38 -7.49 -28.56
N GLY A 139 -14.99 -8.56 -29.08
CA GLY A 139 -16.43 -8.63 -29.35
C GLY A 139 -17.24 -8.96 -28.10
N ASN A 140 -16.75 -8.57 -26.93
CA ASN A 140 -17.14 -9.14 -25.65
C ASN A 140 -18.62 -8.85 -25.40
N SER A 141 -19.41 -9.87 -25.07
CA SER A 141 -20.74 -9.68 -24.48
C SER A 141 -20.67 -9.43 -22.97
N GLY A 142 -19.49 -9.59 -22.37
CA GLY A 142 -19.22 -9.28 -20.97
C GLY A 142 -17.73 -9.09 -20.67
N PHE A 143 -17.43 -8.10 -19.83
CA PHE A 143 -16.10 -7.86 -19.25
C PHE A 143 -16.29 -7.59 -17.76
N GLU A 144 -15.66 -8.42 -16.93
CA GLU A 144 -15.62 -8.26 -15.49
C GLU A 144 -14.16 -8.17 -15.04
N ALA A 145 -13.88 -7.28 -14.09
CA ALA A 145 -12.57 -7.19 -13.48
C ALA A 145 -12.64 -6.73 -12.03
N VAL A 146 -11.66 -7.19 -11.25
CA VAL A 146 -11.40 -6.80 -9.88
C VAL A 146 -9.97 -6.29 -9.78
N LEU A 147 -9.83 -5.05 -9.34
CA LEU A 147 -8.55 -4.47 -8.98
C LEU A 147 -8.33 -4.63 -7.48
N SER A 148 -7.09 -4.97 -7.09
CA SER A 148 -6.71 -5.08 -5.69
C SER A 148 -5.37 -4.42 -5.41
N GLY A 149 -5.28 -3.74 -4.28
CA GLY A 149 -4.12 -2.93 -3.93
C GLY A 149 -4.30 -2.28 -2.57
N TYR A 150 -3.64 -1.15 -2.39
CA TYR A 150 -3.75 -0.35 -1.19
C TYR A 150 -3.45 1.12 -1.50
N PHE A 151 -4.00 2.02 -0.70
CA PHE A 151 -3.67 3.43 -0.78
C PHE A 151 -2.51 3.77 0.15
N ILE A 152 -1.63 4.65 -0.32
CA ILE A 152 -0.63 5.32 0.50
C ILE A 152 -1.01 6.79 0.63
N THR A 153 -0.79 7.36 1.81
CA THR A 153 -1.02 8.78 2.08
C THR A 153 0.18 9.59 1.62
N LEU A 154 -0.05 10.58 0.75
CA LEU A 154 1.00 11.50 0.32
C LEU A 154 1.09 12.69 1.30
N PRO A 155 2.31 13.18 1.60
CA PRO A 155 2.52 14.34 2.47
C PRO A 155 2.06 15.66 1.85
#